data_AF-A0A7L5ZC53-F1
#
_entry.id   AF-A0A7L5ZC53-F1
#
_cell.length_a   1.000
_cell.length_b   1.000
_cell.length_c   1.000
_cell.angle_alpha   90.00
_cell.angle_beta   90.00
_cell.angle_gamma   90.00
#
_symmetry.space_group_name_H-M   'P 1'
#
loop_
_entity.id
_entity.type
_entity.pdbx_description
1 polymer ?
#
loop_
_entity_poly.entity_id
_entity_poly.type
_entity_poly.pdbx_seq_one_letter_code
_entity_poly.pdbx_strand_id
1 'polypeptide(L)'
;MRDSATQHHAVGARVDPRLVRAHVGRPVDPVVSGSPSVVPTQSSPAAESIVLGAKAVGTNKFGTAEATVEAYLTARLGKADDSHLGKVCELDTGTPYGRQLGYSSVYLFFESAPKGTKTSPRKLSGWLAQTDAPLPDGFMLDESLPLKTTYADLKKAFPGSKLDEIPLGESAFYVFTTPSGIWYRGEDDTTPDQVGAGPMRTCE
;
A
#
# COMPACT_ATOMS: atom_id res chain seq x y z
N MET A 1 4.66 43.56 30.15
CA MET A 1 3.96 44.77 30.66
C MET A 1 3.98 45.79 29.55
N ARG A 2 2.80 46.07 28.95
CA ARG A 2 2.15 47.40 28.79
C ARG A 2 2.89 48.32 27.80
N ASP A 3 2.29 49.01 26.84
CA ASP A 3 0.90 49.31 26.41
C ASP A 3 1.06 49.96 25.01
N SER A 4 0.31 49.60 23.98
CA SER A 4 -0.97 50.17 23.51
C SER A 4 -0.91 51.45 22.65
N ALA A 5 -1.76 51.43 21.61
CA ALA A 5 -2.42 52.52 20.86
C ALA A 5 -1.69 53.24 19.70
N THR A 6 -2.32 53.76 18.63
CA THR A 6 -3.55 53.50 17.83
C THR A 6 -3.69 54.69 16.84
N GLN A 7 -4.11 54.43 15.59
CA GLN A 7 -4.81 55.28 14.58
C GLN A 7 -4.18 56.57 13.97
N HIS A 8 -4.29 56.73 12.64
CA HIS A 8 -5.34 57.48 11.88
C HIS A 8 -4.98 57.50 10.35
N HIS A 9 -5.88 57.10 9.42
CA HIS A 9 -6.66 57.93 8.46
C HIS A 9 -5.85 58.97 7.63
N ALA A 10 -6.05 59.29 6.35
CA ALA A 10 -6.95 58.90 5.26
C ALA A 10 -6.55 59.65 3.95
N VAL A 11 -6.90 59.09 2.77
CA VAL A 11 -7.51 59.69 1.56
C VAL A 11 -7.04 61.06 0.99
N GLY A 12 -6.75 61.10 -0.33
CA GLY A 12 -7.41 62.09 -1.22
C GLY A 12 -6.63 62.84 -2.32
N ALA A 13 -6.88 62.46 -3.58
CA ALA A 13 -7.27 63.29 -4.75
C ALA A 13 -6.31 64.25 -5.51
N ARG A 14 -6.35 64.15 -6.87
CA ARG A 14 -6.62 65.20 -7.91
C ARG A 14 -6.08 64.71 -9.29
N VAL A 15 -6.87 64.45 -10.34
CA VAL A 15 -7.69 65.27 -11.29
C VAL A 15 -6.88 66.03 -12.37
N ASP A 16 -6.99 65.50 -13.60
CA ASP A 16 -7.13 66.08 -14.98
C ASP A 16 -6.16 67.16 -15.53
N PRO A 17 -5.82 67.12 -16.85
CA PRO A 17 -6.66 67.86 -17.82
C PRO A 17 -6.77 67.30 -19.28
N ARG A 18 -8.02 67.36 -19.80
CA ARG A 18 -8.51 68.04 -21.04
C ARG A 18 -8.41 67.42 -22.47
N LEU A 19 -9.60 67.45 -23.11
CA LEU A 19 -9.96 67.78 -24.53
C LEU A 19 -9.59 66.74 -25.63
N VAL A 20 -10.42 66.30 -26.59
CA VAL A 20 -11.36 66.99 -27.52
C VAL A 20 -12.39 65.96 -28.09
N ARG A 21 -13.56 66.46 -28.54
CA ARG A 21 -14.71 65.72 -29.08
C ARG A 21 -14.79 65.78 -30.62
N ALA A 22 -15.27 64.67 -31.22
CA ALA A 22 -15.96 64.46 -32.51
C ALA A 22 -15.20 64.57 -33.86
N HIS A 23 -15.14 63.47 -34.64
CA HIS A 23 -15.96 63.25 -35.86
C HIS A 23 -15.69 61.89 -36.57
N VAL A 24 -16.79 61.18 -36.89
CA VAL A 24 -17.09 60.31 -38.06
C VAL A 24 -16.29 59.00 -38.30
N GLY A 25 -16.98 57.87 -38.13
CA GLY A 25 -16.65 56.57 -38.75
C GLY A 25 -17.32 55.36 -38.06
N ARG A 26 -18.39 54.79 -38.66
CA ARG A 26 -18.99 53.47 -38.34
C ARG A 26 -18.18 52.36 -39.06
N PRO A 27 -18.30 51.02 -38.79
CA PRO A 27 -19.03 50.27 -37.75
C PRO A 27 -18.22 49.09 -37.12
N VAL A 28 -18.90 48.30 -36.26
CA VAL A 28 -18.67 46.92 -35.76
C VAL A 28 -17.59 46.64 -34.70
N ASP A 29 -18.05 46.22 -33.53
CA ASP A 29 -17.30 45.60 -32.44
C ASP A 29 -16.71 44.23 -32.83
N PRO A 30 -15.44 43.91 -32.48
CA PRO A 30 -15.02 42.54 -32.34
C PRO A 30 -15.21 42.09 -30.88
N VAL A 31 -16.15 41.17 -30.68
CA VAL A 31 -16.26 40.34 -29.47
C VAL A 31 -14.92 39.64 -29.23
N VAL A 32 -14.27 39.94 -28.10
CA VAL A 32 -13.12 39.17 -27.62
C VAL A 32 -13.66 37.84 -27.09
N SER A 33 -13.55 36.80 -27.92
CA SER A 33 -13.84 35.41 -27.56
C SER A 33 -12.76 34.89 -26.60
N GLY A 34 -13.02 34.97 -25.29
CA GLY A 34 -12.26 34.23 -24.30
C GLY A 34 -12.49 32.73 -24.46
N SER A 35 -11.53 32.04 -25.08
CA SER A 35 -11.54 30.58 -25.15
C SER A 35 -11.24 30.00 -23.77
N PRO A 36 -12.08 29.14 -23.17
CA PRO A 36 -11.70 28.40 -21.98
C PRO A 36 -10.61 27.40 -22.38
N SER A 37 -9.38 27.66 -21.96
CA SER A 37 -8.29 26.69 -22.06
C SER A 37 -8.56 25.57 -21.06
N VAL A 38 -9.27 24.54 -21.52
CA VAL A 38 -9.43 23.28 -20.78
C VAL A 38 -8.05 22.62 -20.77
N VAL A 39 -7.30 22.79 -19.68
CA VAL A 39 -6.14 21.94 -19.41
C VAL A 39 -6.69 20.51 -19.32
N PRO A 40 -6.25 19.55 -20.14
CA PRO A 40 -6.63 18.17 -19.93
C PRO A 40 -6.06 17.79 -18.57
N THR A 41 -6.93 17.61 -17.57
CA THR A 41 -6.57 16.81 -16.41
C THR A 41 -6.29 15.43 -16.99
N GLN A 42 -5.01 15.13 -17.15
CA GLN A 42 -4.54 13.81 -17.49
C GLN A 42 -4.96 12.94 -16.29
N SER A 43 -6.14 12.34 -16.38
CA SER A 43 -6.54 11.27 -15.49
C SER A 43 -5.46 10.22 -15.66
N SER A 44 -4.53 10.16 -14.70
CA SER A 44 -3.67 9.00 -14.57
C SER A 44 -4.61 7.79 -14.60
N PRO A 45 -4.33 6.76 -15.43
CA PRO A 45 -5.05 5.51 -15.32
C PRO A 45 -5.07 5.14 -13.84
N ALA A 46 -6.25 4.82 -13.31
CA ALA A 46 -6.34 4.25 -11.97
C ALA A 46 -5.35 3.09 -11.96
N ALA A 47 -4.32 3.17 -11.11
CA ALA A 47 -3.32 2.13 -11.06
C ALA A 47 -4.06 0.82 -10.77
N GLU A 48 -3.90 -0.17 -11.65
CA GLU A 48 -4.50 -1.48 -11.44
C GLU A 48 -4.09 -1.99 -10.05
N SER A 49 -5.08 -2.48 -9.29
CA SER A 49 -4.84 -3.00 -7.94
C SER A 49 -3.79 -4.11 -7.98
N ILE A 50 -2.90 -4.09 -7.00
CA ILE A 50 -1.88 -5.11 -6.80
C ILE A 50 -2.55 -6.31 -6.12
N VAL A 51 -2.71 -7.38 -6.90
CA VAL A 51 -3.31 -8.62 -6.42
C VAL A 51 -2.31 -9.43 -5.59
N LEU A 52 -2.69 -9.80 -4.37
CA LEU A 52 -1.98 -10.70 -3.48
C LEU A 52 -2.43 -12.13 -3.78
N GLY A 53 -1.56 -12.92 -4.42
CA GLY A 53 -1.88 -14.28 -4.86
C GLY A 53 -0.93 -15.33 -4.30
N ALA A 54 -1.26 -16.61 -4.53
CA ALA A 54 -0.56 -17.74 -3.91
C ALA A 54 0.94 -17.85 -4.23
N LYS A 55 1.40 -17.22 -5.32
CA LYS A 55 2.79 -17.32 -5.81
C LYS A 55 3.39 -15.99 -6.22
N ALA A 56 2.69 -14.87 -5.99
CA ALA A 56 3.07 -13.56 -6.51
C ALA A 56 2.41 -12.41 -5.75
N VAL A 57 3.00 -11.22 -5.91
CA VAL A 57 2.43 -9.92 -5.55
C VAL A 57 2.34 -9.09 -6.84
N GLY A 58 1.13 -8.90 -7.34
CA GLY A 58 0.87 -8.38 -8.69
C GLY A 58 1.58 -9.24 -9.73
N THR A 59 2.37 -8.60 -10.60
CA THR A 59 3.15 -9.30 -11.63
C THR A 59 4.45 -9.92 -11.12
N ASN A 60 4.83 -9.69 -9.85
CA ASN A 60 6.11 -10.13 -9.29
C ASN A 60 5.95 -11.49 -8.59
N LYS A 61 6.55 -12.53 -9.17
CA LYS A 61 6.53 -13.87 -8.60
C LYS A 61 7.45 -13.97 -7.38
N PHE A 62 7.19 -14.94 -6.50
CA PHE A 62 8.17 -15.32 -5.48
C PHE A 62 9.52 -15.67 -6.13
N GLY A 63 10.61 -15.22 -5.52
CA GLY A 63 11.95 -15.27 -6.08
C GLY A 63 12.37 -14.01 -6.87
N THR A 64 11.47 -13.07 -7.13
CA THR A 64 11.81 -11.77 -7.75
C THR A 64 12.71 -10.96 -6.83
N ALA A 65 13.73 -10.29 -7.38
CA ALA A 65 14.66 -9.48 -6.59
C ALA A 65 13.95 -8.34 -5.84
N GLU A 66 14.34 -8.11 -4.58
CA GLU A 66 13.75 -7.08 -3.72
C GLU A 66 13.67 -5.71 -4.41
N ALA A 67 14.76 -5.24 -5.01
CA ALA A 67 14.81 -3.94 -5.67
C ALA A 67 13.79 -3.81 -6.82
N THR A 68 13.53 -4.88 -7.57
CA THR A 68 12.53 -4.89 -8.64
C THR A 68 11.12 -4.76 -8.07
N VAL A 69 10.81 -5.48 -7.00
CA VAL A 69 9.49 -5.43 -6.35
C VAL A 69 9.28 -4.08 -5.65
N GLU A 70 10.28 -3.58 -4.93
CA GLU A 70 10.20 -2.28 -4.24
C GLU A 70 9.98 -1.14 -5.23
N ALA A 71 10.66 -1.14 -6.38
CA ALA A 71 10.42 -0.17 -7.45
C ALA A 71 9.00 -0.28 -8.04
N TYR A 72 8.52 -1.51 -8.27
CA TYR A 72 7.17 -1.77 -8.77
C TYR A 72 6.08 -1.24 -7.83
N LEU A 73 6.24 -1.49 -6.53
CA LEU A 73 5.31 -1.04 -5.48
C LEU A 73 5.39 0.46 -5.29
N THR A 74 6.60 1.03 -5.22
CA THR A 74 6.80 2.47 -5.06
C THR A 74 6.13 3.28 -6.16
N ALA A 75 6.19 2.78 -7.40
CA ALA A 75 5.55 3.45 -8.54
C ALA A 75 4.00 3.44 -8.48
N ARG A 76 3.39 2.52 -7.72
CA ARG A 76 1.93 2.35 -7.66
C ARG A 76 1.30 2.83 -6.36
N LEU A 77 2.00 2.62 -5.24
CA LEU A 77 1.51 2.81 -3.88
C LEU A 77 2.30 3.87 -3.12
N GLY A 78 3.44 4.31 -3.65
CA GLY A 78 4.42 5.08 -2.87
C GLY A 78 5.27 4.19 -1.96
N LYS A 79 6.00 4.83 -1.05
CA LYS A 79 6.91 4.12 -0.14
C LYS A 79 6.12 3.33 0.90
N ALA A 80 6.69 2.20 1.32
CA ALA A 80 6.22 1.46 2.50
C ALA A 80 6.19 2.36 3.75
N ASP A 81 5.22 2.08 4.62
CA ASP A 81 5.05 2.77 5.90
C ASP A 81 6.15 2.38 6.89
N ASP A 82 6.55 1.11 6.87
CA ASP A 82 7.59 0.54 7.70
C ASP A 82 8.51 -0.41 6.93
N SER A 83 9.74 -0.56 7.45
CA SER A 83 10.75 -1.43 6.88
C SER A 83 11.61 -2.02 8.00
N HIS A 84 11.42 -3.30 8.27
CA HIS A 84 12.16 -4.05 9.28
C HIS A 84 13.20 -4.94 8.63
N LEU A 85 14.42 -4.96 9.16
CA LEU A 85 15.55 -5.69 8.58
C LEU A 85 16.26 -6.48 9.67
N GLY A 86 16.44 -7.79 9.49
CA GLY A 86 17.00 -8.65 10.53
C GLY A 86 17.21 -10.08 10.08
N LYS A 87 17.69 -10.93 10.98
CA LYS A 87 17.61 -12.38 10.77
C LYS A 87 16.15 -12.80 10.92
N VAL A 88 15.68 -13.71 10.07
CA VAL A 88 14.28 -14.16 10.11
C VAL A 88 13.96 -14.85 11.44
N CYS A 89 14.88 -15.65 11.98
CA CYS A 89 14.83 -16.08 13.38
C CYS A 89 16.16 -15.78 14.05
N GLU A 90 16.15 -14.87 15.02
CA GLU A 90 17.39 -14.30 15.59
C GLU A 90 18.27 -15.33 16.30
N LEU A 91 17.64 -16.35 16.90
CA LEU A 91 18.32 -17.40 17.66
C LEU A 91 18.86 -18.55 16.80
N ASP A 92 18.37 -18.70 15.56
CA ASP A 92 18.84 -19.72 14.63
C ASP A 92 19.81 -19.11 13.59
N THR A 93 21.08 -19.50 13.71
CA THR A 93 22.17 -19.09 12.82
C THR A 93 22.05 -19.63 11.39
N GLY A 94 21.20 -20.63 11.15
CA GLY A 94 20.86 -21.16 9.84
C GLY A 94 19.89 -20.29 9.05
N THR A 95 19.20 -19.35 9.71
CA THR A 95 18.13 -18.60 9.05
C THR A 95 18.63 -17.59 8.01
N PRO A 96 17.80 -17.30 6.99
CA PRO A 96 18.03 -16.17 6.10
C PRO A 96 18.12 -14.84 6.85
N TYR A 97 18.85 -13.90 6.26
CA TYR A 97 18.64 -12.49 6.55
C TYR A 97 17.50 -11.96 5.69
N GLY A 98 16.54 -11.25 6.31
CA GLY A 98 15.31 -10.82 5.67
C GLY A 98 15.00 -9.34 5.87
N ARG A 99 14.08 -8.85 5.05
CA ARG A 99 13.43 -7.55 5.17
C ARG A 99 11.92 -7.74 5.10
N GLN A 100 11.19 -7.07 5.97
CA GLN A 100 9.75 -6.93 5.91
C GLN A 100 9.42 -5.50 5.51
N LEU A 101 8.57 -5.33 4.50
CA LEU A 101 7.99 -4.04 4.13
C LEU A 101 6.51 -4.05 4.50
N GLY A 102 6.05 -3.08 5.27
CA GLY A 102 4.63 -2.95 5.58
C GLY A 102 3.98 -1.77 4.87
N TYR A 103 2.74 -2.02 4.46
CA TYR A 103 1.80 -1.08 3.87
C TYR A 103 0.51 -1.26 4.67
N SER A 104 0.36 -0.51 5.75
CA SER A 104 -0.72 -0.67 6.72
C SER A 104 -0.92 -2.15 7.15
N SER A 105 -2.04 -2.78 6.81
CA SER A 105 -2.38 -4.16 7.16
C SER A 105 -1.71 -5.23 6.30
N VAL A 106 -0.93 -4.85 5.28
CA VAL A 106 -0.26 -5.77 4.35
C VAL A 106 1.25 -5.73 4.54
N TYR A 107 1.87 -6.88 4.69
CA TYR A 107 3.32 -7.03 4.86
C TYR A 107 3.91 -7.96 3.81
N LEU A 108 5.04 -7.55 3.26
CA LEU A 108 5.77 -8.27 2.23
C LEU A 108 7.10 -8.73 2.79
N PHE A 109 7.45 -9.98 2.52
CA PHE A 109 8.65 -10.61 3.03
C PHE A 109 9.68 -10.78 1.92
N PHE A 110 10.91 -10.37 2.21
CA PHE A 110 12.06 -10.55 1.35
C PHE A 110 13.13 -11.29 2.11
N GLU A 111 13.65 -12.37 1.52
CA GLU A 111 14.63 -13.22 2.18
C GLU A 111 15.83 -13.50 1.29
N SER A 112 16.99 -13.60 1.92
CA SER A 112 18.21 -14.08 1.29
C SER A 112 18.24 -15.62 1.29
N ALA A 113 19.32 -16.20 0.77
CA ALA A 113 19.60 -17.60 1.03
C ALA A 113 19.84 -17.85 2.54
N PRO A 114 19.67 -19.10 3.02
CA PRO A 114 20.05 -19.48 4.39
C PRO A 114 21.47 -19.04 4.74
N LYS A 115 21.70 -18.66 6.01
CA LYS A 115 22.97 -18.08 6.50
C LYS A 115 23.37 -16.77 5.80
N GLY A 116 22.41 -16.07 5.20
CA GLY A 116 22.62 -14.75 4.62
C GLY A 116 23.01 -13.69 5.66
N THR A 117 23.55 -12.59 5.18
CA THR A 117 23.99 -11.43 5.97
C THR A 117 23.20 -10.18 5.58
N LYS A 118 23.46 -9.07 6.28
CA LYS A 118 22.84 -7.77 6.00
C LYS A 118 22.91 -7.31 4.54
N THR A 119 24.01 -7.64 3.87
CA THR A 119 24.30 -7.25 2.48
C THR A 119 23.91 -8.32 1.46
N SER A 120 23.44 -9.48 1.91
CA SER A 120 23.07 -10.56 1.00
C SER A 120 21.86 -10.16 0.14
N PRO A 121 21.85 -10.54 -1.15
CA PRO A 121 20.71 -10.25 -2.02
C PRO A 121 19.48 -10.99 -1.50
N ARG A 122 18.34 -10.30 -1.50
CA ARG A 122 17.06 -10.81 -1.05
C ARG A 122 16.06 -10.86 -2.20
N LYS A 123 15.11 -11.76 -2.07
CA LYS A 123 14.05 -12.01 -3.04
C LYS A 123 12.71 -12.07 -2.32
N LEU A 124 11.65 -11.65 -3.01
CA LEU A 124 10.29 -11.78 -2.52
C LEU A 124 10.02 -13.24 -2.15
N SER A 125 9.76 -13.51 -0.88
CA SER A 125 9.51 -14.85 -0.35
C SER A 125 8.04 -15.08 -0.03
N GLY A 126 7.31 -14.02 0.31
CA GLY A 126 5.91 -14.13 0.68
C GLY A 126 5.26 -12.78 0.98
N TRP A 127 4.01 -12.86 1.44
CA TRP A 127 3.24 -11.74 1.93
C TRP A 127 2.24 -12.22 2.98
N LEU A 128 1.74 -11.31 3.82
CA LEU A 128 0.56 -11.51 4.64
C LEU A 128 -0.30 -10.25 4.66
N ALA A 129 -1.59 -10.43 4.93
CA ALA A 129 -2.55 -9.38 5.24
C ALA A 129 -3.26 -9.72 6.56
N GLN A 130 -3.48 -8.72 7.41
CA GLN A 130 -4.36 -8.86 8.57
C GLN A 130 -5.82 -8.95 8.08
N THR A 131 -6.60 -9.89 8.61
CA THR A 131 -8.00 -10.13 8.21
C THR A 131 -9.00 -9.27 8.98
N ASP A 132 -8.58 -8.75 10.14
CA ASP A 132 -9.37 -7.87 11.01
C ASP A 132 -9.39 -6.41 10.54
N ALA A 133 -8.44 -6.03 9.67
CA ALA A 133 -8.32 -4.71 9.07
C ALA A 133 -8.71 -4.72 7.58
N PRO A 134 -9.20 -3.59 7.03
CA PRO A 134 -9.34 -3.45 5.59
C PRO A 134 -7.96 -3.52 4.92
N LEU A 135 -7.93 -3.98 3.67
CA LEU A 135 -6.73 -3.85 2.84
C LEU A 135 -6.48 -2.36 2.54
N PRO A 136 -5.21 -1.91 2.53
CA PRO A 136 -4.86 -0.58 2.06
C PRO A 136 -5.23 -0.37 0.59
N ASP A 137 -5.48 0.88 0.23
CA ASP A 137 -5.78 1.27 -1.15
C ASP A 137 -4.72 0.76 -2.13
N GLY A 138 -5.18 0.22 -3.26
CA GLY A 138 -4.31 -0.33 -4.30
C GLY A 138 -3.84 -1.77 -4.04
N PHE A 139 -4.21 -2.40 -2.92
CA PHE A 139 -4.09 -3.84 -2.74
C PHE A 139 -5.44 -4.54 -2.85
N MET A 140 -5.42 -5.77 -3.33
CA MET A 140 -6.57 -6.67 -3.32
C MET A 140 -6.07 -8.10 -3.10
N LEU A 141 -6.86 -8.93 -2.44
CA LEU A 141 -6.62 -10.38 -2.48
C LEU A 141 -7.06 -10.93 -3.85
N ASP A 142 -6.49 -12.06 -4.25
CA ASP A 142 -7.11 -12.88 -5.29
C ASP A 142 -8.59 -13.14 -4.93
N GLU A 143 -9.51 -13.00 -5.89
CA GLU A 143 -10.97 -13.03 -5.65
C GLU A 143 -11.45 -14.31 -4.97
N SER A 144 -10.69 -15.40 -5.07
CA SER A 144 -10.98 -16.66 -4.40
C SER A 144 -10.73 -16.63 -2.89
N LEU A 145 -10.05 -15.61 -2.36
CA LEU A 145 -9.58 -15.57 -0.97
C LEU A 145 -10.45 -14.65 -0.10
N PRO A 146 -11.28 -15.20 0.80
CA PRO A 146 -12.08 -14.38 1.69
C PRO A 146 -11.22 -13.74 2.79
N LEU A 147 -11.28 -12.41 2.92
CA LEU A 147 -10.58 -11.70 4.00
C LEU A 147 -11.25 -11.96 5.36
N LYS A 148 -12.59 -11.85 5.44
CA LYS A 148 -13.35 -12.13 6.68
C LYS A 148 -14.02 -13.49 6.57
N THR A 149 -13.57 -14.46 7.36
CA THR A 149 -13.98 -15.86 7.25
C THR A 149 -13.80 -16.61 8.56
N THR A 150 -14.28 -17.85 8.62
CA THR A 150 -13.98 -18.84 9.66
C THR A 150 -13.20 -20.00 9.06
N TYR A 151 -12.52 -20.81 9.88
CA TYR A 151 -11.89 -22.04 9.39
C TYR A 151 -12.91 -23.04 8.84
N ALA A 152 -14.13 -23.06 9.40
CA ALA A 152 -15.22 -23.90 8.91
C ALA A 152 -15.64 -23.52 7.49
N ASP A 153 -15.70 -22.23 7.18
CA ASP A 153 -16.06 -21.74 5.84
C ASP A 153 -14.89 -21.91 4.86
N LEU A 154 -13.66 -21.69 5.31
CA LEU A 154 -12.46 -21.98 4.52
C LEU A 154 -12.41 -23.47 4.11
N LYS A 155 -12.73 -24.39 5.02
CA LYS A 155 -12.77 -25.83 4.72
C LYS A 155 -13.81 -26.19 3.64
N LYS A 156 -14.92 -25.45 3.56
CA LYS A 156 -15.93 -25.63 2.50
C LYS A 156 -15.43 -25.06 1.17
N ALA A 157 -14.80 -23.88 1.20
CA ALA A 157 -14.32 -23.16 0.02
C ALA A 157 -13.10 -23.84 -0.62
N PHE A 158 -12.24 -24.48 0.19
CA PHE A 158 -10.99 -25.10 -0.27
C PHE A 158 -10.93 -26.60 0.08
N PRO A 159 -11.64 -27.47 -0.65
CA PRO A 159 -11.54 -28.91 -0.45
C PRO A 159 -10.10 -29.42 -0.54
N GLY A 160 -9.70 -30.30 0.39
CA GLY A 160 -8.33 -30.82 0.47
C GLY A 160 -7.36 -29.94 1.26
N SER A 161 -7.84 -28.88 1.90
CA SER A 161 -7.08 -28.09 2.87
C SER A 161 -6.75 -28.86 4.16
N LYS A 162 -5.75 -28.37 4.88
CA LYS A 162 -5.36 -28.87 6.21
C LYS A 162 -5.53 -27.77 7.25
N LEU A 163 -6.00 -28.11 8.45
CA LEU A 163 -5.96 -27.24 9.63
C LEU A 163 -5.02 -27.90 10.63
N ASP A 164 -3.96 -27.19 11.00
CA ASP A 164 -2.97 -27.60 11.98
C ASP A 164 -3.07 -26.76 13.25
N GLU A 165 -2.95 -27.40 14.39
CA GLU A 165 -2.73 -26.76 15.68
C GLU A 165 -1.22 -26.80 15.98
N ILE A 166 -0.61 -25.65 16.18
CA ILE A 166 0.81 -25.50 16.48
C ILE A 166 0.92 -25.06 17.94
N PRO A 167 1.33 -25.94 18.87
CA PRO A 167 1.44 -25.61 20.28
C PRO A 167 2.65 -24.69 20.53
N LEU A 168 2.46 -23.69 21.40
CA LEU A 168 3.47 -22.75 21.88
C LEU A 168 3.39 -22.61 23.40
N GLY A 169 3.95 -23.59 24.10
CA GLY A 169 3.86 -23.64 25.56
C GLY A 169 2.41 -23.85 26.00
N GLU A 170 1.81 -22.84 26.64
CA GLU A 170 0.42 -22.87 27.13
C GLU A 170 -0.59 -22.32 26.12
N SER A 171 -0.16 -21.78 24.98
CA SER A 171 -1.02 -21.33 23.89
C SER A 171 -0.84 -22.18 22.64
N ALA A 172 -1.67 -21.96 21.63
CA ALA A 172 -1.53 -22.56 20.31
C ALA A 172 -1.88 -21.55 19.22
N PHE A 173 -1.29 -21.73 18.03
CA PHE A 173 -1.77 -21.08 16.81
C PHE A 173 -2.45 -22.12 15.92
N TYR A 174 -3.49 -21.69 15.24
CA TYR A 174 -4.20 -22.51 14.27
C TYR A 174 -3.83 -22.05 12.87
N VAL A 175 -3.48 -22.99 12.00
CA VAL A 175 -3.00 -22.71 10.66
C VAL A 175 -3.75 -23.56 9.65
N PHE A 176 -4.57 -22.90 8.85
CA PHE A 176 -5.27 -23.50 7.74
C PHE A 176 -4.48 -23.31 6.45
N THR A 177 -4.09 -24.38 5.76
CA THR A 177 -3.36 -24.32 4.49
C THR A 177 -4.20 -24.88 3.35
N THR A 178 -4.39 -24.07 2.31
CA THR A 178 -5.07 -24.45 1.07
C THR A 178 -4.14 -25.29 0.17
N PRO A 179 -4.69 -26.09 -0.78
CA PRO A 179 -3.88 -26.79 -1.77
C PRO A 179 -3.01 -25.87 -2.66
N SER A 180 -3.38 -24.60 -2.79
CA SER A 180 -2.65 -23.61 -3.57
C SER A 180 -1.42 -23.05 -2.87
N GLY A 181 -1.29 -23.27 -1.56
CA GLY A 181 -0.21 -22.72 -0.72
C GLY A 181 -0.56 -21.40 -0.02
N ILE A 182 -1.80 -20.91 -0.13
CA ILE A 182 -2.32 -19.86 0.78
C ILE A 182 -2.51 -20.48 2.16
N TRP A 183 -2.09 -19.76 3.19
CA TRP A 183 -2.34 -20.09 4.57
C TRP A 183 -3.19 -19.00 5.24
N TYR A 184 -3.99 -19.41 6.21
CA TYR A 184 -4.71 -18.57 7.16
C TYR A 184 -4.26 -18.95 8.56
N ARG A 185 -4.00 -17.96 9.41
CA ARG A 185 -3.51 -18.15 10.78
C ARG A 185 -4.37 -17.37 11.76
N GLY A 186 -4.49 -17.87 12.98
CA GLY A 186 -5.15 -17.20 14.10
C GLY A 186 -4.74 -17.79 15.45
N GLU A 187 -5.00 -17.03 16.50
CA GLU A 187 -4.76 -17.41 17.91
C GLU A 187 -5.84 -18.33 18.49
N ASP A 188 -6.99 -18.41 17.84
CA ASP A 188 -8.09 -19.31 18.23
C ASP A 188 -8.42 -20.33 17.13
N ASP A 189 -9.24 -21.33 17.47
CA ASP A 189 -9.61 -22.44 16.61
C ASP A 189 -10.78 -22.11 15.65
N THR A 190 -11.24 -20.86 15.63
CA THR A 190 -12.49 -20.45 14.98
C THR A 190 -12.24 -19.48 13.82
N THR A 191 -11.50 -18.41 14.06
CA THR A 191 -11.28 -17.32 13.10
C THR A 191 -9.80 -17.03 12.88
N PRO A 192 -9.35 -16.96 11.61
CA PRO A 192 -8.02 -16.45 11.32
C PRO A 192 -7.96 -14.92 11.46
N ASP A 193 -6.86 -14.42 12.03
CA ASP A 193 -6.49 -13.00 12.08
C ASP A 193 -5.56 -12.60 10.92
N GLN A 194 -5.02 -13.59 10.19
CA GLN A 194 -4.06 -13.39 9.12
C GLN A 194 -4.32 -14.32 7.94
N VAL A 195 -4.05 -13.80 6.73
CA VAL A 195 -3.97 -14.58 5.49
C VAL A 195 -2.66 -14.27 4.79
N GLY A 196 -2.01 -15.27 4.22
CA GLY A 196 -0.74 -15.06 3.56
C GLY A 196 -0.34 -16.17 2.60
N ALA A 197 0.80 -15.95 1.96
CA ALA A 197 1.38 -16.87 1.01
C ALA A 197 2.91 -16.84 1.11
N GLY A 198 3.54 -17.95 0.71
CA GLY A 198 4.97 -18.18 0.92
C GLY A 198 5.24 -18.88 2.24
N PRO A 199 6.51 -19.03 2.64
CA PRO A 199 6.88 -19.71 3.87
C PRO A 199 6.26 -19.03 5.08
N MET A 200 5.38 -19.72 5.80
CA MET A 200 4.93 -19.29 7.11
C MET A 200 6.07 -19.52 8.10
N ARG A 201 6.63 -18.43 8.64
CA ARG A 201 7.77 -18.49 9.56
C ARG A 201 7.28 -18.57 10.99
N THR A 202 7.53 -19.68 11.66
CA THR A 202 7.50 -19.81 13.11
C THR A 202 8.93 -19.91 13.59
N CYS A 203 9.37 -18.99 14.43
CA CYS A 203 10.68 -19.06 15.08
C CYS A 203 10.48 -19.75 16.42
N GLU A 204 11.07 -20.92 16.58
CA GLU A 204 11.18 -21.63 17.86
C GLU A 204 12.40 -21.13 18.65
#